data_AF-A0A6M1RS62-F1
#
_entry.id   AF-A0A6M1RS62-F1
#
_cell.length_a   1.000
_cell.length_b   1.000
_cell.length_c   1.000
_cell.angle_alpha   90.00
_cell.angle_beta   90.00
_cell.angle_gamma   90.00
#
_symmetry.space_group_name_H-M   'P 1'
#
loop_
_entity.id
_entity.type
_entity.pdbx_description
1 polymer ?
#
loop_
_entity_poly.entity_id
_entity_poly.type
_entity_poly.pdbx_seq_one_letter_code
_entity_poly.pdbx_strand_id
1 'polypeptide(L)'
;MKRIKVLLAAGFVGGFVAVAAAQTLVYDNSSNDQLVRFNPGTVEVGDEIILASGPERMISLFQFQYWGENFSGDEQIRVRFYANDAFYASHGTFIAPGTILYDSGWFPIVATPRQTILLDYATLLAGNSGNPVIVPDSFTWSVQFLNVDSGAGERAGLDVYSPPTVGNNYTSYWENDPLNGWLLKTNQWGIPMDFGAKVYAVVPEPSVLALGLGGGLLFVLLRGRRFQS
;
A
#
# COMPACT_ATOMS: atom_id res chain seq x y z
N MET A 1 -60.45 -21.14 20.99
CA MET A 1 -60.01 -20.24 19.89
C MET A 1 -58.91 -19.33 20.43
N LYS A 2 -57.63 -19.64 20.16
CA LYS A 2 -56.47 -18.88 20.64
C LYS A 2 -56.24 -17.67 19.71
N ARG A 3 -56.24 -16.45 20.25
CA ARG A 3 -55.95 -15.21 19.51
C ARG A 3 -54.43 -15.00 19.48
N ILE A 4 -53.84 -15.03 18.28
CA ILE A 4 -52.44 -14.68 18.02
C ILE A 4 -52.36 -13.14 17.99
N LYS A 5 -51.50 -12.56 18.84
CA LYS A 5 -51.11 -11.14 18.76
C LYS A 5 -49.81 -11.07 17.97
N VAL A 6 -49.86 -10.50 16.76
CA VAL A 6 -48.67 -10.12 15.99
C VAL A 6 -48.22 -8.75 16.49
N LEU A 7 -47.04 -8.69 17.10
CA LEU A 7 -46.36 -7.43 17.42
C LEU A 7 -45.53 -7.03 16.20
N LEU A 8 -45.88 -5.91 15.58
CA LEU A 8 -45.04 -5.25 14.57
C LEU A 8 -43.72 -4.83 15.22
N ALA A 9 -42.60 -5.38 14.72
CA ALA A 9 -41.29 -4.79 14.95
C ALA A 9 -41.12 -3.63 13.95
N ALA A 10 -41.05 -2.40 14.46
CA ALA A 10 -40.69 -1.24 13.66
C ALA A 10 -39.24 -1.38 13.19
N GLY A 11 -39.04 -1.58 11.88
CA GLY A 11 -37.72 -1.59 11.27
C GLY A 11 -37.15 -0.17 11.24
N PHE A 12 -36.06 0.05 11.96
CA PHE A 12 -35.25 1.25 11.84
C PHE A 12 -34.46 1.17 10.53
N VAL A 13 -34.97 1.79 9.45
CA VAL A 13 -34.19 1.98 8.23
C VAL A 13 -33.30 3.20 8.46
N GLY A 14 -32.09 2.95 8.99
CA GLY A 14 -31.04 3.96 9.00
C GLY A 14 -30.60 4.24 7.56
N GLY A 15 -30.95 5.41 7.04
CA GLY A 15 -30.46 5.86 5.75
C GLY A 15 -28.94 6.05 5.80
N PHE A 16 -28.21 5.25 5.03
CA PHE A 16 -26.80 5.50 4.75
C PHE A 16 -26.72 6.67 3.76
N VAL A 17 -26.35 7.84 4.25
CA VAL A 17 -25.81 8.89 3.38
C VAL A 17 -24.34 8.57 3.19
N ALA A 18 -23.99 8.00 2.02
CA ALA A 18 -22.60 7.92 1.61
C ALA A 18 -22.11 9.35 1.35
N VAL A 19 -21.29 9.88 2.24
CA VAL A 19 -20.57 11.12 1.95
C VAL A 19 -19.46 10.71 0.98
N ALA A 20 -19.53 11.16 -0.27
CA ALA A 20 -18.42 10.99 -1.20
C ALA A 20 -17.21 11.76 -0.63
N ALA A 21 -16.28 11.05 0.01
CA ALA A 21 -15.07 11.65 0.52
C ALA A 21 -14.24 12.17 -0.68
N ALA A 22 -13.89 13.45 -0.65
CA ALA A 22 -13.03 14.04 -1.68
C ALA A 22 -11.63 13.43 -1.59
N GLN A 23 -11.10 12.99 -2.72
CA GLN A 23 -9.76 12.47 -2.85
C GLN A 23 -8.72 13.60 -2.73
N THR A 24 -7.77 13.46 -1.82
CA THR A 24 -6.69 14.43 -1.56
C THR A 24 -5.35 13.85 -2.04
N LEU A 25 -4.55 14.65 -2.78
CA LEU A 25 -3.16 14.30 -3.09
C LEU A 25 -2.33 14.43 -1.81
N VAL A 26 -1.78 13.32 -1.32
CA VAL A 26 -1.03 13.28 -0.05
C VAL A 26 0.47 13.02 -0.23
N TYR A 27 0.91 12.60 -1.41
CA TYR A 27 2.33 12.50 -1.78
C TYR A 27 2.52 12.57 -3.30
N ASP A 28 3.56 13.26 -3.76
CA ASP A 28 3.96 13.31 -5.18
C ASP A 28 5.44 13.70 -5.34
N ASN A 29 6.27 12.81 -5.88
CA ASN A 29 7.63 13.13 -6.35
C ASN A 29 7.83 12.95 -7.85
N SER A 30 6.78 12.60 -8.60
CA SER A 30 6.85 12.19 -10.02
C SER A 30 7.23 13.30 -11.02
N SER A 31 7.47 14.53 -10.56
CA SER A 31 7.78 15.68 -11.43
C SER A 31 9.28 15.92 -11.60
N ASN A 32 10.10 15.48 -10.64
CA ASN A 32 11.54 15.80 -10.58
C ASN A 32 12.42 14.60 -10.96
N ASP A 33 12.35 14.18 -12.23
CA ASP A 33 13.12 13.05 -12.77
C ASP A 33 14.63 13.33 -12.70
N GLN A 34 15.38 12.41 -12.08
CA GLN A 34 16.84 12.50 -11.98
C GLN A 34 17.56 11.95 -13.21
N LEU A 35 16.83 11.42 -14.19
CA LEU A 35 17.35 10.74 -15.38
C LEU A 35 18.23 9.52 -15.03
N VAL A 36 17.93 8.89 -13.89
CA VAL A 36 18.63 7.71 -13.38
C VAL A 36 17.67 6.54 -13.31
N ARG A 37 18.10 5.42 -13.88
CA ARG A 37 17.40 4.13 -13.78
C ARG A 37 18.04 3.27 -12.70
N PHE A 38 17.20 2.72 -11.84
CA PHE A 38 17.60 1.77 -10.81
C PHE A 38 17.07 0.38 -11.15
N ASN A 39 17.98 -0.60 -11.28
CA ASN A 39 17.65 -2.01 -11.51
C ASN A 39 17.96 -2.80 -10.21
N PRO A 40 16.94 -3.25 -9.47
CA PRO A 40 17.12 -4.02 -8.24
C PRO A 40 17.38 -5.52 -8.48
N GLY A 41 17.36 -5.98 -9.72
CA GLY A 41 17.32 -7.40 -10.05
C GLY A 41 16.04 -8.04 -9.50
N THR A 42 16.20 -9.19 -8.82
CA THR A 42 15.09 -9.94 -8.19
C THR A 42 14.82 -9.52 -6.75
N VAL A 43 15.63 -8.60 -6.21
CA VAL A 43 15.53 -8.14 -4.83
C VAL A 43 14.34 -7.19 -4.70
N GLU A 44 13.63 -7.30 -3.59
CA GLU A 44 12.58 -6.34 -3.27
C GLU A 44 13.20 -5.04 -2.74
N VAL A 45 12.76 -3.92 -3.30
CA VAL A 45 13.24 -2.59 -2.94
C VAL A 45 12.08 -1.68 -2.63
N GLY A 46 12.23 -0.80 -1.64
CA GLY A 46 11.18 0.10 -1.22
C GLY A 46 11.67 1.50 -0.88
N ASP A 47 10.73 2.43 -0.92
CA ASP A 47 10.92 3.85 -0.63
C ASP A 47 9.98 4.24 0.51
N GLU A 48 10.55 4.87 1.54
CA GLU A 48 9.82 5.36 2.69
C GLU A 48 9.33 6.78 2.42
N ILE A 49 8.00 6.91 2.34
CA ILE A 49 7.34 8.18 2.08
C ILE A 49 6.62 8.68 3.33
N ILE A 50 6.62 10.00 3.48
CA ILE A 50 5.95 10.73 4.55
C ILE A 50 4.83 11.54 3.89
N LEU A 51 3.59 11.23 4.26
CA LEU A 51 2.41 11.87 3.70
C LEU A 51 2.30 13.33 4.17
N ALA A 52 1.71 14.17 3.33
CA ALA A 52 1.35 15.53 3.69
C ALA A 52 0.46 15.54 4.95
N SER A 53 0.60 16.59 5.75
CA SER A 53 -0.20 16.76 6.97
C SER A 53 -1.69 16.81 6.64
N GLY A 54 -2.47 15.98 7.31
CA GLY A 54 -3.91 15.84 7.06
C GLY A 54 -4.46 14.53 7.63
N PRO A 55 -5.78 14.39 7.78
CA PRO A 55 -6.42 13.17 8.27
C PRO A 55 -6.55 12.04 7.22
N GLU A 56 -6.20 12.28 5.96
CA GLU A 56 -6.40 11.33 4.86
C GLU A 56 -5.40 10.18 4.93
N ARG A 57 -5.88 9.02 5.38
CA ARG A 57 -5.07 7.80 5.60
C ARG A 57 -5.60 6.56 4.91
N MET A 58 -6.75 6.63 4.25
CA MET A 58 -7.27 5.54 3.43
C MET A 58 -6.86 5.77 1.98
N ILE A 59 -5.95 4.93 1.46
CA ILE A 59 -5.43 5.08 0.09
C ILE A 59 -6.56 4.79 -0.91
N SER A 60 -6.72 5.70 -1.86
CA SER A 60 -7.75 5.65 -2.90
C SER A 60 -7.15 5.50 -4.30
N LEU A 61 -5.89 5.93 -4.48
CA LEU A 61 -5.11 5.72 -5.68
C LEU A 61 -3.63 5.76 -5.32
N PHE A 62 -2.90 4.73 -5.74
CA PHE A 62 -1.44 4.71 -5.71
C PHE A 62 -0.93 4.58 -7.15
N GLN A 63 0.06 5.38 -7.51
CA GLN A 63 0.67 5.36 -8.83
C GLN A 63 2.17 5.28 -8.67
N PHE A 64 2.82 4.51 -9.54
CA PHE A 64 4.27 4.48 -9.65
C PHE A 64 4.68 4.12 -11.08
N GLN A 65 5.94 4.33 -11.41
CA GLN A 65 6.48 4.02 -12.73
C GLN A 65 7.47 2.87 -12.67
N TYR A 66 7.48 2.05 -13.72
CA TYR A 66 8.50 1.05 -13.96
C TYR A 66 8.99 1.13 -15.40
N TRP A 67 10.18 0.59 -15.65
CA TRP A 67 10.71 0.31 -16.98
C TRP A 67 11.06 -1.17 -17.10
N GLY A 68 11.04 -1.69 -18.33
CA GLY A 68 11.33 -3.09 -18.63
C GLY A 68 11.92 -3.26 -20.04
N GLU A 69 12.93 -4.11 -20.17
CA GLU A 69 13.69 -4.33 -21.41
C GLU A 69 13.80 -5.84 -21.71
N ASN A 70 13.65 -6.19 -23.00
CA ASN A 70 13.87 -7.52 -23.56
C ASN A 70 13.01 -8.66 -22.99
N PHE A 71 11.86 -8.33 -22.41
CA PHE A 71 10.97 -9.30 -21.78
C PHE A 71 10.52 -10.43 -22.73
N SER A 72 10.51 -11.65 -22.20
CA SER A 72 10.03 -12.87 -22.86
C SER A 72 8.53 -13.12 -22.67
N GLY A 73 7.87 -12.36 -21.79
CA GLY A 73 6.42 -12.28 -21.66
C GLY A 73 5.83 -12.99 -20.44
N ASP A 74 6.67 -13.49 -19.54
CA ASP A 74 6.27 -14.10 -18.27
C ASP A 74 6.67 -13.27 -17.03
N GLU A 75 7.14 -12.05 -17.24
CA GLU A 75 7.58 -11.13 -16.19
C GLU A 75 6.42 -10.62 -15.37
N GLN A 76 6.65 -10.57 -14.06
CA GLN A 76 5.65 -10.12 -13.11
C GLN A 76 6.26 -9.10 -12.16
N ILE A 77 5.39 -8.27 -11.61
CA ILE A 77 5.72 -7.35 -10.54
C ILE A 77 4.78 -7.59 -9.36
N ARG A 78 5.28 -7.29 -8.16
CA ARG A 78 4.50 -7.26 -6.93
C ARG A 78 4.79 -5.97 -6.20
N VAL A 79 3.72 -5.34 -5.71
CA VAL A 79 3.76 -4.08 -4.96
C VAL A 79 3.26 -4.37 -3.55
N ARG A 80 3.97 -3.88 -2.54
CA ARG A 80 3.54 -4.00 -1.15
C ARG A 80 3.69 -2.70 -0.41
N PHE A 81 2.86 -2.50 0.61
CA PHE A 81 3.00 -1.40 1.56
C PHE A 81 3.27 -1.98 2.95
N TYR A 82 4.14 -1.31 3.70
CA TYR A 82 4.57 -1.73 5.02
C TYR A 82 4.47 -0.58 6.01
N ALA A 83 4.02 -0.89 7.22
CA ALA A 83 4.30 -0.03 8.36
C ALA A 83 5.80 -0.11 8.69
N ASN A 84 6.38 1.01 9.09
CA ASN A 84 7.79 1.11 9.45
C ASN A 84 7.97 0.77 10.94
N ASP A 85 7.52 -0.42 11.33
CA ASP A 85 7.39 -0.88 12.71
C ASP A 85 8.24 -2.12 13.03
N ALA A 86 9.17 -2.51 12.15
CA ALA A 86 10.16 -3.54 12.44
C ALA A 86 11.41 -2.93 13.11
N PHE A 87 11.95 -3.66 14.09
CA PHE A 87 13.17 -3.25 14.78
C PHE A 87 14.38 -3.32 13.84
N TYR A 88 15.11 -2.21 13.70
CA TYR A 88 16.30 -2.11 12.89
C TYR A 88 17.55 -1.96 13.75
N ALA A 89 18.31 -3.06 13.89
CA ALA A 89 19.38 -3.17 14.88
C ALA A 89 20.50 -2.13 14.72
N SER A 90 20.84 -1.73 13.50
CA SER A 90 21.91 -0.74 13.26
C SER A 90 21.55 0.67 13.74
N HIS A 91 20.24 0.97 13.87
CA HIS A 91 19.73 2.25 14.36
C HIS A 91 19.15 2.16 15.78
N GLY A 92 18.96 0.95 16.32
CA GLY A 92 18.42 0.72 17.66
C GLY A 92 16.98 1.18 17.83
N THR A 93 16.18 1.21 16.76
CA THR A 93 14.81 1.75 16.75
C THR A 93 13.90 0.98 15.77
N PHE A 94 12.59 1.18 15.88
CA PHE A 94 11.57 0.59 14.99
C PHE A 94 11.31 1.53 13.82
N ILE A 95 12.02 1.28 12.71
CA ILE A 95 11.94 2.08 11.49
C ILE A 95 11.96 1.24 10.21
N ALA A 96 12.29 -0.05 10.31
CA ALA A 96 12.33 -0.90 9.14
C ALA A 96 10.91 -1.32 8.71
N PRO A 97 10.70 -1.64 7.43
CA PRO A 97 9.45 -2.22 6.97
C PRO A 97 9.12 -3.51 7.73
N GLY A 98 7.93 -3.59 8.31
CA GLY A 98 7.49 -4.70 9.16
C GLY A 98 6.11 -5.21 8.78
N THR A 99 5.07 -4.68 9.41
CA THR A 99 3.68 -5.11 9.17
C THR A 99 3.25 -4.80 7.74
N ILE A 100 2.80 -5.80 6.99
CA ILE A 100 2.22 -5.63 5.64
C ILE A 100 0.85 -4.96 5.75
N LEU A 101 0.69 -3.82 5.10
CA LEU A 101 -0.55 -3.04 5.01
C LEU A 101 -1.31 -3.30 3.71
N TYR A 102 -0.59 -3.71 2.66
CA TYR A 102 -1.13 -4.04 1.35
C TYR A 102 -0.17 -4.96 0.62
N ASP A 103 -0.71 -5.88 -0.16
CA ASP A 103 0.05 -6.75 -1.04
C ASP A 103 -0.74 -7.00 -2.32
N SER A 104 -0.24 -6.54 -3.46
CA SER A 104 -0.94 -6.68 -4.74
C SER A 104 -1.04 -8.13 -5.22
N GLY A 105 -0.25 -9.04 -4.64
CA GLY A 105 0.14 -10.28 -5.31
C GLY A 105 0.97 -10.02 -6.57
N TRP A 106 1.32 -11.09 -7.27
CA TRP A 106 2.02 -11.00 -8.55
C TRP A 106 1.03 -10.69 -9.68
N PHE A 107 1.36 -9.71 -10.52
CA PHE A 107 0.62 -9.43 -11.73
C PHE A 107 1.57 -9.19 -12.91
N PRO A 108 1.14 -9.53 -14.15
CA PRO A 108 2.01 -9.47 -15.31
C PRO A 108 2.36 -8.03 -15.68
N ILE A 109 3.58 -7.85 -16.20
CA ILE A 109 4.07 -6.60 -16.77
C ILE A 109 4.59 -6.83 -18.19
N VAL A 110 4.72 -5.75 -18.94
CA VAL A 110 5.28 -5.78 -20.31
C VAL A 110 6.53 -4.92 -20.38
N ALA A 111 7.42 -5.25 -21.33
CA ALA A 111 8.57 -4.39 -21.62
C ALA A 111 8.10 -3.01 -22.09
N THR A 112 8.73 -1.99 -21.57
CA THR A 112 8.36 -0.60 -21.80
C THR A 112 9.52 0.32 -21.45
N PRO A 113 9.78 1.37 -22.24
CA PRO A 113 10.73 2.40 -21.85
C PRO A 113 10.36 3.07 -20.52
N ARG A 114 9.06 3.20 -20.25
CA ARG A 114 8.47 3.71 -19.01
C ARG A 114 6.95 3.52 -19.05
N GLN A 115 6.37 2.93 -18.02
CA GLN A 115 4.92 2.82 -17.87
C GLN A 115 4.51 3.19 -16.45
N THR A 116 3.36 3.87 -16.34
CA THR A 116 2.73 4.16 -15.05
C THR A 116 1.73 3.05 -14.71
N ILE A 117 1.89 2.44 -13.54
CA ILE A 117 0.91 1.52 -12.96
C ILE A 117 -0.02 2.32 -12.06
N LEU A 118 -1.32 2.02 -12.14
CA LEU A 118 -2.37 2.62 -11.33
C LEU A 118 -3.00 1.52 -10.46
N LEU A 119 -2.83 1.64 -9.14
CA LEU A 119 -3.58 0.85 -8.17
C LEU A 119 -4.73 1.72 -7.69
N ASP A 120 -5.85 1.64 -8.40
CA ASP A 120 -7.09 2.32 -8.02
C ASP A 120 -7.73 1.68 -6.79
N TYR A 121 -8.77 2.31 -6.26
CA TYR A 121 -9.45 1.81 -5.06
C TYR A 121 -9.94 0.36 -5.19
N ALA A 122 -10.45 -0.04 -6.35
CA ALA A 122 -10.93 -1.41 -6.56
C ALA A 122 -9.77 -2.42 -6.54
N THR A 123 -8.65 -2.07 -7.14
CA THR A 123 -7.41 -2.88 -7.16
C THR A 123 -6.79 -2.97 -5.76
N LEU A 124 -6.78 -1.87 -5.01
CA LEU A 124 -6.32 -1.81 -3.62
C LEU A 124 -7.20 -2.69 -2.71
N LEU A 125 -8.53 -2.64 -2.86
CA LEU A 125 -9.44 -3.52 -2.14
C LEU A 125 -9.19 -4.99 -2.50
N ALA A 126 -9.07 -5.31 -3.79
CA ALA A 126 -8.86 -6.68 -4.25
C ALA A 126 -7.57 -7.29 -3.69
N GLY A 127 -6.46 -6.53 -3.70
CA GLY A 127 -5.19 -6.96 -3.10
C GLY A 127 -5.21 -7.03 -1.57
N ASN A 128 -6.16 -6.37 -0.91
CA ASN A 128 -6.25 -6.34 0.55
C ASN A 128 -7.45 -7.13 1.11
N SER A 129 -7.80 -8.25 0.48
CA SER A 129 -8.90 -9.13 0.92
C SER A 129 -10.25 -8.42 1.09
N GLY A 130 -10.52 -7.42 0.24
CA GLY A 130 -11.72 -6.60 0.26
C GLY A 130 -11.72 -5.49 1.33
N ASN A 131 -10.62 -5.29 2.05
CA ASN A 131 -10.51 -4.26 3.08
C ASN A 131 -9.83 -2.99 2.53
N PRO A 132 -10.26 -1.79 2.92
CA PRO A 132 -9.55 -0.57 2.56
C PRO A 132 -8.12 -0.59 3.07
N VAL A 133 -7.20 -0.03 2.28
CA VAL A 133 -5.79 0.12 2.66
C VAL A 133 -5.66 1.39 3.51
N ILE A 134 -5.45 1.23 4.81
CA ILE A 134 -5.24 2.33 5.75
C ILE A 134 -3.76 2.36 6.13
N VAL A 135 -3.12 3.51 5.99
CA VAL A 135 -1.69 3.70 6.25
C VAL A 135 -1.43 4.68 7.39
N PRO A 136 -0.28 4.58 8.08
CA PRO A 136 0.21 5.63 9.00
C PRO A 136 0.68 6.89 8.25
N ASP A 137 1.15 7.89 9.01
CA ASP A 137 1.68 9.15 8.46
C ASP A 137 2.90 8.94 7.55
N SER A 138 3.68 7.89 7.80
CA SER A 138 4.79 7.45 6.97
C SER A 138 4.75 5.95 6.81
N PHE A 139 4.96 5.46 5.59
CA PHE A 139 4.99 4.04 5.29
C PHE A 139 5.98 3.76 4.16
N THR A 140 6.45 2.53 4.06
CA THR A 140 7.30 2.09 2.95
C THR A 140 6.46 1.39 1.90
N TRP A 141 6.55 1.82 0.66
CA TRP A 141 6.06 1.03 -0.48
C TRP A 141 7.24 0.34 -1.15
N SER A 142 7.04 -0.88 -1.62
CA SER A 142 8.07 -1.68 -2.28
C SER A 142 7.60 -2.25 -3.60
N VAL A 143 8.58 -2.60 -4.43
CA VAL A 143 8.38 -3.43 -5.62
C VAL A 143 9.33 -4.62 -5.59
N GLN A 144 8.86 -5.72 -6.16
CA GLN A 144 9.69 -6.86 -6.48
C GLN A 144 9.37 -7.33 -7.90
N PHE A 145 10.41 -7.63 -8.68
CA PHE A 145 10.27 -8.20 -10.01
C PHE A 145 10.49 -9.72 -9.98
N LEU A 146 9.73 -10.46 -10.77
CA LEU A 146 9.83 -11.91 -10.92
C LEU A 146 9.96 -12.26 -12.40
N ASN A 147 10.68 -13.36 -12.66
CA ASN A 147 11.00 -13.87 -13.99
C ASN A 147 11.79 -12.89 -14.88
N VAL A 148 12.54 -11.96 -14.29
CA VAL A 148 13.47 -11.11 -15.05
C VAL A 148 14.83 -11.82 -15.12
N ASP A 149 15.08 -12.55 -16.21
CA ASP A 149 16.31 -13.29 -16.46
C ASP A 149 17.42 -12.39 -17.03
N SER A 150 18.28 -11.91 -16.14
CA SER A 150 19.48 -11.15 -16.52
C SER A 150 20.42 -11.90 -17.46
N GLY A 151 20.41 -13.25 -17.46
CA GLY A 151 21.19 -14.08 -18.38
C GLY A 151 20.66 -14.07 -19.81
N ALA A 152 19.36 -13.86 -19.98
CA ALA A 152 18.71 -13.63 -21.27
C ALA A 152 18.76 -12.15 -21.71
N GLY A 153 19.31 -11.26 -20.88
CA GLY A 153 19.38 -9.81 -21.14
C GLY A 153 18.13 -9.05 -20.74
N GLU A 154 17.23 -9.67 -19.98
CA GLU A 154 16.05 -9.02 -19.42
C GLU A 154 16.42 -8.11 -18.26
N ARG A 155 15.78 -6.94 -18.20
CA ARG A 155 16.07 -5.93 -17.18
C ARG A 155 14.78 -5.21 -16.82
N ALA A 156 14.58 -4.98 -15.53
CA ALA A 156 13.45 -4.20 -15.04
C ALA A 156 13.90 -3.31 -13.89
N GLY A 157 13.13 -2.27 -13.62
CA GLY A 157 13.45 -1.38 -12.53
C GLY A 157 12.54 -0.19 -12.40
N LEU A 158 13.00 0.74 -11.58
CA LEU A 158 12.33 2.00 -11.28
C LEU A 158 13.17 3.17 -11.79
N ASP A 159 12.52 4.29 -12.04
CA ASP A 159 13.17 5.57 -12.31
C ASP A 159 13.27 6.38 -11.01
N VAL A 160 14.37 7.13 -10.87
CA VAL A 160 14.68 7.90 -9.65
C VAL A 160 14.11 9.32 -9.76
N TYR A 161 13.41 9.76 -8.70
CA TYR A 161 12.64 11.01 -8.66
C TYR A 161 12.76 11.73 -7.33
N SER A 162 13.35 12.92 -7.32
CA SER A 162 13.57 13.69 -6.09
C SER A 162 13.76 15.18 -6.40
N PRO A 163 13.36 16.13 -5.53
CA PRO A 163 12.60 15.94 -4.29
C PRO A 163 11.08 15.79 -4.54
N PRO A 164 10.29 15.38 -3.54
CA PRO A 164 8.84 15.45 -3.60
C PRO A 164 8.32 16.89 -3.72
N THR A 165 7.23 17.06 -4.47
CA THR A 165 6.41 18.28 -4.54
C THR A 165 5.28 18.31 -3.50
N VAL A 166 4.85 17.15 -3.01
CA VAL A 166 3.87 16.98 -1.93
C VAL A 166 4.35 15.87 -0.99
N GLY A 167 4.22 16.08 0.31
CA GLY A 167 4.77 15.17 1.32
C GLY A 167 6.29 15.32 1.44
N ASN A 168 6.93 14.33 2.07
CA ASN A 168 8.39 14.23 2.20
C ASN A 168 8.83 12.78 2.01
N ASN A 169 10.14 12.55 1.90
CA ASN A 169 10.76 11.23 1.91
C ASN A 169 12.19 11.35 2.46
N TYR A 170 12.82 10.20 2.69
CA TYR A 170 14.24 10.12 2.98
C TYR A 170 15.03 9.88 1.70
N THR A 171 16.30 10.26 1.65
CA THR A 171 17.15 10.09 0.47
C THR A 171 17.72 8.67 0.30
N SER A 172 17.21 7.72 1.07
CA SER A 172 17.68 6.34 1.20
C SER A 172 16.56 5.38 0.87
N TYR A 173 16.90 4.20 0.35
CA TYR A 173 15.93 3.17 0.01
C TYR A 173 16.13 1.93 0.88
N TRP A 174 15.06 1.17 1.05
CA TRP A 174 15.08 -0.13 1.70
C TRP A 174 15.36 -1.23 0.66
N GLU A 175 16.29 -2.13 0.94
CA GLU A 175 16.52 -3.35 0.17
C GLU A 175 16.25 -4.57 1.06
N ASN A 176 15.38 -5.47 0.62
CA ASN A 176 15.08 -6.69 1.36
C ASN A 176 16.10 -7.78 1.00
N ASP A 177 17.23 -7.78 1.69
CA ASP A 177 18.29 -8.75 1.46
C ASP A 177 17.84 -10.15 1.92
N PRO A 178 18.00 -11.20 1.09
CA PRO A 178 17.57 -12.55 1.42
C PRO A 178 18.20 -13.16 2.69
N LEU A 179 19.36 -12.65 3.11
CA LEU A 179 20.10 -13.19 4.28
C LEU A 179 19.89 -12.33 5.53
N ASN A 180 19.83 -11.01 5.38
CA ASN A 180 19.86 -10.04 6.47
C ASN A 180 18.52 -9.31 6.67
N GLY A 181 17.53 -9.54 5.80
CA GLY A 181 16.26 -8.83 5.80
C GLY A 181 16.41 -7.39 5.28
N TRP A 182 15.58 -6.48 5.77
CA TRP A 182 15.60 -5.08 5.33
C TRP A 182 16.90 -4.37 5.70
N LEU A 183 17.57 -3.85 4.68
CA LEU A 183 18.78 -3.05 4.79
C LEU A 183 18.52 -1.64 4.24
N LEU A 184 18.88 -0.63 5.01
CA LEU A 184 18.83 0.76 4.55
C LEU A 184 20.06 1.05 3.68
N LYS A 185 19.82 1.47 2.44
CA LYS A 185 20.86 1.73 1.43
C LYS A 185 20.76 3.11 0.83
N THR A 186 21.88 3.56 0.28
CA THR A 186 22.01 4.79 -0.49
C THR A 186 22.91 4.49 -1.70
N ASN A 187 23.02 5.42 -2.63
CA ASN A 187 24.00 5.32 -3.71
C ASN A 187 25.30 6.07 -3.37
N GLN A 188 26.36 5.71 -4.09
CA GLN A 188 27.69 6.29 -3.87
C GLN A 188 27.86 7.70 -4.47
N TRP A 189 26.87 8.17 -5.24
CA TRP A 189 26.96 9.41 -6.02
C TRP A 189 26.22 10.57 -5.36
N GLY A 190 25.65 10.37 -4.16
CA GLY A 190 24.91 11.39 -3.43
C GLY A 190 23.58 11.78 -4.07
N ILE A 191 23.08 10.99 -5.03
CA ILE A 191 21.75 11.18 -5.62
C ILE A 191 20.72 10.60 -4.64
N PRO A 192 19.65 11.31 -4.27
CA PRO A 192 18.58 10.72 -3.47
C PRO A 192 17.97 9.49 -4.14
N MET A 193 17.86 8.38 -3.42
CA MET A 193 17.33 7.11 -3.94
C MET A 193 15.83 7.01 -3.69
N ASP A 194 15.08 7.82 -4.42
CA ASP A 194 13.65 7.97 -4.28
C ASP A 194 12.97 7.51 -5.57
N PHE A 195 11.88 6.78 -5.49
CA PHE A 195 11.23 6.22 -6.67
C PHE A 195 9.96 6.99 -7.01
N GLY A 196 9.71 7.22 -8.31
CA GLY A 196 8.58 8.05 -8.75
C GLY A 196 7.22 7.46 -8.38
N ALA A 197 6.49 8.14 -7.50
CA ALA A 197 5.16 7.75 -7.04
C ALA A 197 4.21 8.95 -6.80
N LYS A 198 2.90 8.64 -6.86
CA LYS A 198 1.82 9.54 -6.40
C LYS A 198 0.86 8.78 -5.52
N VAL A 199 0.43 9.43 -4.44
CA VAL A 199 -0.53 8.86 -3.51
C VAL A 199 -1.68 9.82 -3.30
N TYR A 200 -2.88 9.31 -3.51
CA TYR A 200 -4.10 9.99 -3.13
C TYR A 200 -4.82 9.21 -2.05
N ALA A 201 -5.31 9.91 -1.05
CA ALA A 201 -6.01 9.34 0.08
C ALA A 201 -7.30 10.10 0.38
N VAL A 202 -8.18 9.46 1.13
CA VAL A 202 -9.38 10.05 1.71
C VAL A 202 -9.38 9.84 3.22
N VAL A 203 -10.21 10.60 3.92
CA VAL A 203 -10.45 10.40 5.35
C VAL A 203 -11.18 9.06 5.56
N PRO A 204 -10.67 8.13 6.38
CA PRO A 204 -11.39 6.91 6.71
C PRO A 204 -12.75 7.26 7.35
N GLU A 205 -13.86 6.71 6.85
CA GLU A 205 -15.16 6.93 7.50
C GLU A 205 -15.19 6.27 8.90
N PRO A 206 -15.86 6.87 9.90
CA PRO A 206 -16.00 6.26 11.24
C PRO A 206 -16.61 4.85 11.22
N SER A 207 -17.40 4.53 10.21
CA SER A 207 -18.02 3.22 9.98
C SER A 207 -17.00 2.11 9.66
N VAL A 208 -15.91 2.43 8.96
CA VAL A 208 -14.81 1.51 8.65
C VAL A 208 -14.06 1.12 9.93
N LEU A 209 -13.87 2.07 10.84
CA LEU A 209 -13.29 1.82 12.17
C LEU A 209 -14.24 1.02 13.07
N ALA A 210 -15.55 1.26 12.96
CA ALA A 210 -16.56 0.60 13.79
C ALA A 210 -16.85 -0.85 13.37
N LEU A 211 -16.71 -1.23 12.10
CA LEU A 211 -16.93 -2.60 11.64
C LEU A 211 -15.89 -3.60 12.16
N GLY A 212 -14.66 -3.15 12.45
CA GLY A 212 -13.64 -3.97 13.12
C GLY A 212 -13.94 -4.28 14.59
N LEU A 213 -14.71 -3.41 15.28
CA LEU A 213 -15.04 -3.55 16.70
C LEU A 213 -16.47 -4.07 16.94
N GLY A 214 -17.41 -3.71 16.07
CA GLY A 214 -18.84 -4.00 16.23
C GLY A 214 -19.23 -5.45 15.88
N GLY A 215 -18.50 -6.11 14.98
CA GLY A 215 -18.77 -7.51 14.61
C GLY A 215 -18.56 -8.49 15.77
N GLY A 216 -17.53 -8.25 16.60
CA GLY A 216 -17.23 -9.10 17.77
C GLY A 216 -18.26 -8.98 18.89
N LEU A 217 -18.76 -7.77 19.16
CA LEU A 217 -19.72 -7.52 20.23
C LEU A 217 -21.12 -8.11 19.94
N LEU A 218 -21.59 -8.04 18.69
CA LEU A 218 -22.87 -8.64 18.30
C LEU A 218 -22.84 -10.18 18.35
N PHE A 219 -21.73 -10.81 17.99
CA PHE A 219 -21.60 -12.27 18.07
C PHE A 219 -21.56 -12.79 19.52
N VAL A 220 -20.92 -12.04 20.44
CA VAL A 220 -20.89 -12.38 21.87
C VAL A 220 -22.26 -12.18 22.53
N LEU A 221 -22.98 -11.12 22.19
CA LEU A 221 -24.31 -10.84 22.73
C LEU A 221 -25.39 -11.82 22.21
N LEU A 222 -25.27 -12.32 20.98
CA LEU A 222 -26.18 -13.32 20.42
C LEU A 222 -25.91 -14.75 20.94
N ARG A 223 -24.67 -15.07 21.33
CA ARG A 223 -24.30 -16.38 21.88
C ARG A 223 -24.62 -16.52 23.39
N GLY A 224 -24.65 -15.42 24.13
CA GLY A 224 -24.95 -15.40 25.57
C GLY A 224 -26.41 -15.67 25.96
N ARG A 225 -27.35 -15.73 24.99
CA ARG A 225 -28.80 -15.89 25.25
C ARG A 225 -29.35 -17.31 25.14
N ARG A 226 -28.52 -18.35 24.96
CA ARG A 226 -28.97 -19.74 24.77
C ARG A 226 -28.76 -20.70 25.95
N PHE A 227 -28.47 -20.22 27.16
CA PHE A 227 -28.37 -21.06 28.35
C PHE A 227 -29.10 -20.48 29.56
N GLN A 228 -30.41 -20.26 29.46
CA GLN A 228 -31.32 -20.26 30.63
C GLN A 228 -32.75 -20.61 30.17
N SER A 229 -33.07 -21.91 30.19
CA SER A 229 -34.43 -22.44 30.38
C SER A 229 -34.33 -23.88 30.86
#